data_AF-A0A956WUL8-F1
#
_entry.id   AF-A0A956WUL8-F1
#
_cell.length_a   1.000
_cell.length_b   1.000
_cell.length_c   1.000
_cell.angle_alpha   90.00
_cell.angle_beta   90.00
_cell.angle_gamma   90.00
#
_symmetry.space_group_name_H-M   'P 1'
#
loop_
_entity.id
_entity.type
_entity.pdbx_description
1 polymer ?
#
loop_
_entity_poly.entity_id
_entity_poly.type
_entity_poly.pdbx_seq_one_letter_code
_entity_poly.pdbx_strand_id
1 'polypeptide(L)'
;VVALSGDPEETCFGRPHLHLEIRDYPGRGWKYNPINLIDADWDNLALVGSFRSGFERDLDDPRKWQQLDDQPPAVTGGPILNNFANPWPRSR
;
A
#
# COMPACT_ATOMS: atom_id res chain seq x y z
N VAL A 1 -16.98 -13.56 -12.54
CA VAL A 1 -15.51 -13.75 -12.42
C VAL A 1 -14.85 -13.05 -13.59
N VAL A 2 -13.80 -12.25 -13.36
CA VAL A 2 -13.10 -11.47 -14.42
C VAL A 2 -11.69 -11.97 -14.70
N ALA A 3 -11.06 -12.66 -13.74
CA ALA A 3 -9.74 -13.29 -13.85
C ALA A 3 -9.49 -14.21 -12.63
N LEU A 4 -8.33 -14.87 -12.61
CA LEU A 4 -7.77 -15.58 -11.44
C LEU A 4 -6.57 -14.79 -10.89
N SER A 5 -6.30 -14.91 -9.59
CA SER A 5 -5.05 -14.41 -8.99
C SER A 5 -3.84 -15.18 -9.52
N GLY A 6 -2.66 -14.56 -9.49
CA GLY A 6 -1.43 -15.15 -10.03
C GLY A 6 -0.24 -15.00 -9.11
N ASP A 7 0.88 -15.56 -9.55
CA ASP A 7 2.19 -15.41 -8.93
C ASP A 7 3.14 -14.82 -9.98
N PRO A 8 3.62 -13.56 -9.83
CA PRO A 8 4.53 -12.96 -10.80
C PRO A 8 5.90 -13.62 -10.82
N GLU A 9 6.22 -14.52 -9.88
CA GLU A 9 7.41 -15.38 -9.96
C GLU A 9 7.21 -16.65 -10.79
N GLU A 10 6.00 -16.88 -11.31
CA GLU A 10 5.65 -18.04 -12.16
C GLU A 10 5.84 -19.41 -11.48
N THR A 11 5.91 -19.46 -10.15
CA THR A 11 6.11 -20.71 -9.40
C THR A 11 4.84 -21.22 -8.71
N CYS A 12 3.77 -20.43 -8.68
CA CYS A 12 2.53 -20.64 -7.90
C CYS A 12 2.69 -20.52 -6.37
N PHE A 13 3.92 -20.37 -5.85
CA PHE A 13 4.19 -20.30 -4.40
C PHE A 13 5.20 -19.23 -4.01
N GLY A 14 5.76 -18.49 -4.97
CA GLY A 14 6.75 -17.45 -4.72
C GLY A 14 6.10 -16.24 -4.06
N ARG A 15 5.24 -15.55 -4.81
CA ARG A 15 4.49 -14.37 -4.36
C ARG A 15 3.06 -14.37 -4.89
N PRO A 16 2.23 -15.40 -4.61
CA PRO A 16 0.84 -15.41 -5.07
C PRO A 16 0.04 -14.24 -4.45
N HIS A 17 -0.44 -13.32 -5.29
CA HIS A 17 -1.28 -12.19 -4.86
C HIS A 17 -2.14 -11.60 -6.00
N LEU A 18 -3.08 -10.73 -5.63
CA LEU A 18 -3.79 -9.83 -6.53
C LEU A 18 -3.34 -8.40 -6.24
N HIS A 19 -2.85 -7.69 -7.27
CA HIS A 19 -2.58 -6.25 -7.18
C HIS A 19 -3.83 -5.46 -7.58
N LEU A 20 -4.30 -4.58 -6.70
CA LEU A 20 -5.49 -3.76 -6.90
C LEU A 20 -5.14 -2.28 -6.76
N GLU A 21 -5.60 -1.45 -7.68
CA GLU A 21 -5.47 0.01 -7.59
C GLU A 21 -6.78 0.69 -7.99
N ILE A 22 -7.14 1.76 -7.27
CA ILE A 22 -8.21 2.69 -7.64
C ILE A 22 -7.57 3.99 -8.09
N ARG A 23 -7.95 4.46 -9.29
CA ARG A 23 -7.34 5.61 -9.93
C ARG A 23 -8.36 6.61 -10.44
N ASP A 24 -7.91 7.83 -10.67
CA ASP A 24 -8.71 8.86 -11.34
C ASP A 24 -9.01 8.50 -12.80
N TYR A 25 -10.07 9.08 -13.34
CA TYR A 25 -10.41 9.00 -14.75
C TYR A 25 -10.64 10.40 -15.31
N PRO A 26 -10.17 10.73 -16.54
CA PRO A 26 -9.48 9.84 -17.49
C PRO A 26 -7.95 9.75 -17.29
N GLY A 27 -7.37 10.55 -16.40
CA GLY A 27 -5.91 10.71 -16.29
C GLY A 27 -5.17 9.45 -15.84
N ARG A 28 -5.75 8.66 -14.93
CA ARG A 28 -5.14 7.44 -14.33
C ARG A 28 -3.77 7.68 -13.68
N GLY A 29 -3.46 8.93 -13.37
CA GLY A 29 -2.21 9.36 -12.76
C GLY A 29 -2.28 9.33 -11.25
N TRP A 30 -3.44 9.68 -10.69
CA TRP A 30 -3.73 9.67 -9.26
C TRP A 30 -4.13 8.27 -8.80
N LYS A 31 -3.55 7.84 -7.68
CA LYS A 31 -3.83 6.56 -7.01
C LYS A 31 -4.41 6.86 -5.63
N TYR A 32 -5.63 6.41 -5.39
CA TYR A 32 -6.32 6.57 -4.12
C TYR A 32 -6.08 5.37 -3.21
N ASN A 33 -6.13 5.60 -1.90
CA ASN A 33 -6.11 4.53 -0.91
C ASN A 33 -7.41 3.69 -1.02
N PRO A 34 -7.34 2.41 -1.42
CA PRO A 34 -8.53 1.58 -1.60
C PRO A 34 -9.30 1.31 -0.31
N ILE A 35 -8.63 1.37 0.84
CA ILE A 35 -9.20 1.04 2.15
C ILE A 35 -10.32 2.01 2.52
N ASN A 36 -10.18 3.28 2.14
CA ASN A 36 -11.20 4.31 2.35
C ASN A 36 -12.38 4.21 1.37
N LEU A 37 -12.33 3.32 0.38
CA LEU A 37 -13.25 3.26 -0.75
C LEU A 37 -13.98 1.92 -0.88
N ILE A 38 -13.64 0.93 -0.04
CA ILE A 38 -14.18 -0.42 -0.09
C ILE A 38 -14.61 -0.80 1.32
N ASP A 39 -15.86 -1.23 1.45
CA ASP A 39 -16.43 -1.75 2.69
C ASP A 39 -15.93 -3.18 2.94
N ALA A 40 -14.99 -3.33 3.89
CA ALA A 40 -14.43 -4.60 4.32
C ALA A 40 -13.86 -4.50 5.75
N ASP A 41 -13.71 -5.64 6.41
CA ASP A 41 -13.00 -5.75 7.70
C ASP A 41 -11.47 -5.73 7.47
N TRP A 42 -10.96 -4.54 7.16
CA TRP A 42 -9.55 -4.32 6.82
C TRP A 42 -8.60 -4.70 7.95
N ASP A 43 -9.01 -4.47 9.19
CA ASP A 43 -8.22 -4.84 10.37
C ASP A 43 -8.04 -6.35 10.44
N ASN A 44 -9.10 -7.15 10.25
CA ASN A 44 -8.99 -8.60 10.22
C ASN A 44 -8.17 -9.11 9.03
N LEU A 45 -8.41 -8.55 7.83
CA LEU A 45 -7.67 -8.90 6.62
C LEU A 45 -6.16 -8.61 6.76
N ALA A 46 -5.79 -7.53 7.45
CA ALA A 46 -4.40 -7.17 7.69
C ALA A 46 -3.66 -8.16 8.61
N LEU A 47 -4.38 -8.97 9.40
CA LEU A 47 -3.78 -10.01 10.23
C LEU A 47 -3.37 -11.25 9.41
N VAL A 48 -3.91 -11.41 8.21
CA VAL A 48 -3.72 -12.60 7.37
C VAL A 48 -2.85 -12.23 6.16
N GLY A 49 -1.56 -12.54 6.22
CA GLY A 49 -0.66 -12.30 5.08
C GLY A 49 0.82 -12.44 5.40
N SER A 50 1.64 -12.38 4.35
CA SER A 50 3.11 -12.41 4.45
C SER A 50 3.72 -11.06 4.85
N PHE A 51 2.91 -9.99 4.86
CA PHE A 51 3.37 -8.64 5.18
C PHE A 51 3.59 -8.50 6.69
N ARG A 52 4.85 -8.58 7.13
CA ARG A 52 5.24 -8.49 8.55
C ARG A 52 5.89 -7.17 8.93
N SER A 53 6.18 -6.31 7.96
CA SER A 53 6.75 -4.98 8.17
C SER A 53 5.64 -3.95 8.28
N GLY A 54 5.59 -3.20 9.38
CA GLY A 54 4.79 -1.97 9.42
C GLY A 54 5.31 -0.92 8.44
N PHE A 55 4.53 0.13 8.22
CA PHE A 55 4.98 1.29 7.46
C PHE A 55 6.22 1.93 8.10
N GLU A 56 7.07 2.48 7.25
CA GLU A 56 8.13 3.39 7.68
C GLU A 56 7.48 4.62 8.34
N ARG A 57 8.05 5.06 9.46
CA ARG A 57 7.51 6.17 10.26
C ARG A 57 8.39 7.39 10.12
N ASP A 58 7.75 8.53 9.96
CA ASP A 58 8.39 9.85 10.04
C ASP A 58 8.57 10.23 11.51
N LEU A 59 9.80 10.25 12.03
CA LEU A 59 10.02 10.62 13.44
C LEU A 59 9.92 12.13 13.69
N ASP A 60 9.95 12.95 12.62
CA ASP A 60 9.73 14.39 12.73
C ASP A 60 8.22 14.72 12.77
N ASP A 61 7.37 13.83 12.26
CA ASP A 61 5.90 13.84 12.43
C ASP A 61 5.33 12.44 12.77
N PRO A 62 5.46 11.99 14.04
CA PRO A 62 5.17 10.60 14.43
C PRO A 62 3.70 10.16 14.33
N ARG A 63 2.76 11.07 14.04
CA ARG A 63 1.32 10.75 13.93
C ARG A 63 0.86 10.63 12.49
N LYS A 64 1.71 10.97 11.54
CA LYS A 64 1.42 10.91 10.11
C LYS A 64 1.49 9.48 9.60
N TRP A 65 0.44 9.03 8.92
CA TRP A 65 0.42 7.81 8.10
C TRP A 65 0.79 6.52 8.87
N GLN A 66 0.24 6.38 10.07
CA GLN A 66 0.52 5.28 10.99
C GLN A 66 -0.29 4.01 10.71
N GLN A 67 -1.40 4.12 9.97
CA GLN A 67 -2.39 3.07 9.75
C GLN A 67 -2.60 2.81 8.25
N LEU A 68 -3.43 1.84 7.92
CA LEU A 68 -3.68 1.50 6.52
C LEU A 68 -4.59 2.53 5.84
N ASP A 69 -5.55 3.09 6.57
CA ASP A 69 -6.56 4.06 6.13
C ASP A 69 -6.02 5.49 6.04
N ASP A 70 -4.95 5.82 6.75
CA ASP A 70 -4.34 7.15 6.74
C ASP A 70 -3.24 7.35 5.68
N GLN A 71 -2.97 6.33 4.84
CA GLN A 71 -2.00 6.46 3.74
C GLN A 71 -2.47 7.50 2.71
N PRO A 72 -1.59 8.43 2.29
CA PRO A 72 -1.95 9.50 1.37
C PRO A 72 -2.14 8.95 -0.06
N PRO A 73 -2.91 9.65 -0.90
CA PRO A 73 -2.90 9.40 -2.33
C PRO A 73 -1.51 9.60 -2.94
N ALA A 74 -1.19 8.83 -3.96
CA ALA A 74 0.06 8.93 -4.71
C ALA A 74 -0.19 9.32 -6.17
N VAL A 75 0.81 9.95 -6.79
CA VAL A 75 0.75 10.33 -8.21
C VAL A 75 1.83 9.60 -8.99
N THR A 76 1.46 9.01 -10.12
CA THR A 76 2.40 8.34 -11.02
C THR A 76 3.42 9.34 -11.55
N GLY A 77 4.71 9.07 -11.35
CA GLY A 77 5.80 10.00 -11.66
C GLY A 77 5.93 11.18 -10.69
N GLY A 78 5.16 11.17 -9.59
CA GLY A 78 5.25 12.16 -8.52
C GLY A 78 6.43 11.90 -7.56
N PRO A 79 6.55 12.74 -6.52
CA PRO A 79 7.59 12.59 -5.50
C PRO A 79 7.41 11.31 -4.67
N ILE A 80 8.53 10.80 -4.15
CA ILE A 80 8.52 9.73 -3.14
C ILE A 80 7.94 10.29 -1.85
N LEU A 81 6.81 9.75 -1.39
CA LEU A 81 6.07 10.28 -0.24
C LEU A 81 6.73 9.94 1.11
N ASN A 82 7.35 8.76 1.22
CA ASN A 82 8.00 8.28 2.43
C ASN A 82 9.52 8.55 2.48
N ASN A 83 10.02 9.56 1.74
CA ASN A 83 11.43 9.95 1.81
C ASN A 83 11.67 10.87 3.04
N PHE A 84 11.53 10.33 4.23
CA PHE A 84 11.65 11.08 5.49
C PHE A 84 13.10 11.39 5.84
N ALA A 85 13.36 12.55 6.45
CA ALA A 85 14.70 12.91 6.92
C ALA A 85 15.14 12.06 8.13
N ASN A 86 14.16 11.62 8.94
CA ASN A 86 14.39 10.85 10.16
C ASN A 86 13.44 9.63 10.21
N PRO A 87 13.68 8.58 9.39
CA PRO A 87 12.79 7.43 9.30
C PRO A 87 13.00 6.42 10.44
N TRP A 88 11.95 5.71 10.80
CA TRP A 88 12.02 4.45 11.57
C TRP A 88 11.30 3.31 10.84
N PRO A 89 11.92 2.12 10.69
CA PRO A 89 13.32 1.83 11.01
C PRO A 89 14.27 2.69 10.15
N ARG A 90 15.48 2.95 10.65
CA ARG A 90 16.45 3.72 9.85
C ARG A 90 16.70 2.98 8.53
N SER A 91 16.53 3.66 7.41
CA SER A 91 16.93 3.16 6.10
C SER A 91 18.41 2.73 6.18
N ARG A 92 18.72 1.52 5.71
CA ARG A 92 20.11 1.04 5.62
C ARG A 92 20.91 1.84 4.62
#